data_AF-A0A2E7WCK8-F1
#
_entry.id   AF-A0A2E7WCK8-F1
#
_cell.length_a   1.000
_cell.length_b   1.000
_cell.length_c   1.000
_cell.angle_alpha   90.00
_cell.angle_beta   90.00
_cell.angle_gamma   90.00
#
_symmetry.space_group_name_H-M   'P 1'
#
loop_
_entity.id
_entity.type
_entity.pdbx_description
1 polymer ?
#
loop_
_entity_poly.entity_id
_entity_poly.type
_entity_poly.pdbx_seq_one_letter_code
_entity_poly.pdbx_strand_id
1 'polypeptide(L)'
;MKKKVFFIVLVIPLINSCELDNRIIDFYNGCDEKLINYESISINIQTKDFNYPLETYLGKNINEYKFGLMCREDLSPNIDGMIFQYEQEQEQKGFWMYKTYFPLTIIYFDKFGNSVGLSSMEPCTRKILETKNRFEFRCLEESYDYLPTKKYINALEIKNDYKYLEEIISLEKEENLRLIIKN
;
A
#
# COMPACT_ATOMS: atom_id res chain seq x y z
N MET A 1 29.83 -40.22 -48.35
CA MET A 1 29.22 -38.88 -48.10
C MET A 1 28.49 -38.90 -46.77
N LYS A 2 29.01 -38.25 -45.73
CA LYS A 2 28.36 -38.18 -44.40
C LYS A 2 27.44 -36.94 -44.39
N LYS A 3 26.11 -37.16 -44.31
CA LYS A 3 25.13 -36.07 -44.12
C LYS A 3 25.25 -35.56 -42.68
N LYS A 4 25.70 -34.32 -42.50
CA LYS A 4 25.63 -33.63 -41.21
C LYS A 4 24.21 -33.11 -41.03
N VAL A 5 23.47 -33.69 -40.10
CA VAL A 5 22.17 -33.16 -39.66
C VAL A 5 22.47 -32.01 -38.70
N PHE A 6 22.09 -30.80 -39.08
CA PHE A 6 22.24 -29.60 -38.26
C PHE A 6 21.00 -29.50 -37.36
N PHE A 7 21.13 -29.87 -36.09
CA PHE A 7 20.09 -29.62 -35.09
C PHE A 7 20.13 -28.13 -34.75
N ILE A 8 19.20 -27.36 -35.31
CA ILE A 8 18.93 -25.99 -34.87
C ILE A 8 18.21 -26.11 -33.53
N VAL A 9 18.94 -25.98 -32.44
CA VAL A 9 18.37 -25.79 -31.10
C VAL A 9 17.85 -24.36 -31.06
N LEU A 10 16.54 -24.21 -31.28
CA LEU A 10 15.85 -22.94 -31.17
C LEU A 10 15.71 -22.63 -29.67
N VAL A 11 16.69 -21.89 -29.13
CA VAL A 11 16.63 -21.38 -27.76
C VAL A 11 15.57 -20.27 -27.75
N ILE A 12 14.33 -20.64 -27.51
CA ILE A 12 13.27 -19.66 -27.24
C ILE A 12 13.59 -19.07 -25.87
N PRO A 13 13.86 -17.75 -25.75
CA PRO A 13 13.98 -17.15 -24.45
C PRO A 13 12.62 -17.31 -23.77
N LEU A 14 12.59 -18.00 -22.62
CA LEU A 14 11.50 -17.90 -21.67
C LEU A 14 11.49 -16.45 -21.18
N ILE A 15 10.81 -15.58 -21.92
CA ILE A 15 10.43 -14.27 -21.41
C ILE A 15 9.57 -14.60 -20.19
N ASN A 16 10.01 -14.18 -19.00
CA ASN A 16 9.30 -14.42 -17.76
C ASN A 16 7.87 -13.89 -17.93
N SER A 17 6.88 -14.77 -17.97
CA SER A 17 5.48 -14.41 -18.24
C SER A 17 4.97 -13.34 -17.28
N CYS A 18 5.48 -13.33 -16.05
CA CYS A 18 5.16 -12.32 -15.04
C CYS A 18 5.60 -10.91 -15.47
N GLU A 19 6.80 -10.74 -16.04
CA GLU A 19 7.31 -9.41 -16.39
C GLU A 19 6.49 -8.74 -17.52
N LEU A 20 5.93 -9.55 -18.42
CA LEU A 20 5.06 -9.05 -19.49
C LEU A 20 3.67 -8.67 -18.96
N ASP A 21 3.12 -9.45 -18.03
CA ASP A 21 1.81 -9.21 -17.40
C ASP A 21 1.83 -7.91 -16.56
N ASN A 22 2.89 -7.73 -15.81
CA ASN A 22 3.20 -6.57 -14.97
C ASN A 22 3.20 -5.26 -15.76
N ARG A 23 3.93 -5.20 -16.88
CA ARG A 23 3.96 -4.02 -17.77
C ARG A 23 2.59 -3.69 -18.37
N ILE A 24 1.75 -4.70 -18.58
CA ILE A 24 0.39 -4.51 -19.11
C ILE A 24 -0.48 -3.86 -18.02
N ILE A 25 -0.45 -4.38 -16.79
CA ILE A 25 -1.18 -3.82 -15.64
C ILE A 25 -0.81 -2.35 -15.42
N ASP A 26 0.49 -2.02 -15.44
CA ASP A 26 0.97 -0.65 -15.27
C ASP A 26 0.51 0.28 -16.39
N PHE A 27 0.61 -0.16 -17.65
CA PHE A 27 0.13 0.62 -18.78
C PHE A 27 -1.37 0.92 -18.66
N TYR A 28 -2.18 -0.08 -18.26
CA TYR A 28 -3.61 0.10 -18.08
C TYR A 28 -3.95 1.09 -16.97
N ASN A 29 -3.29 0.98 -15.81
CA ASN A 29 -3.49 1.86 -14.66
C ASN A 29 -2.81 3.24 -14.83
N GLY A 30 -2.00 3.43 -15.88
CA GLY A 30 -1.27 4.67 -16.11
C GLY A 30 -0.14 4.87 -15.11
N CYS A 31 0.59 3.80 -14.83
CA CYS A 31 1.78 3.76 -13.99
C CYS A 31 3.03 3.84 -14.87
N ASP A 32 3.24 4.99 -15.48
CA ASP A 32 4.39 5.32 -16.35
C ASP A 32 5.49 6.10 -15.62
N GLU A 33 5.20 6.55 -14.40
CA GLU A 33 6.14 7.29 -13.56
C GLU A 33 7.12 6.38 -12.83
N LYS A 34 8.33 6.89 -12.59
CA LYS A 34 9.34 6.18 -11.81
C LYS A 34 8.90 6.10 -10.34
N LEU A 35 8.88 4.89 -9.79
CA LEU A 35 8.59 4.67 -8.38
C LEU A 35 9.52 5.48 -7.46
N ILE A 36 8.92 6.08 -6.44
CA ILE A 36 9.65 6.75 -5.37
C ILE A 36 10.42 5.69 -4.57
N ASN A 37 11.68 5.99 -4.23
CA ASN A 37 12.41 5.18 -3.27
C ASN A 37 12.19 5.76 -1.88
N TYR A 38 11.37 5.08 -1.08
CA TYR A 38 11.07 5.52 0.30
C TYR A 38 12.19 5.12 1.26
N GLU A 39 12.39 5.93 2.28
CA GLU A 39 13.05 5.46 3.50
C GLU A 39 12.16 4.43 4.19
N SER A 40 12.76 3.50 4.93
CA SER A 40 12.03 2.56 5.77
C SER A 40 12.18 2.90 7.25
N ILE A 41 11.18 2.56 8.04
CA ILE A 41 11.15 2.77 9.49
C ILE A 41 10.45 1.62 10.21
N SER A 42 11.04 1.21 11.34
CA SER A 42 10.47 0.23 12.24
C SER A 42 9.46 0.89 13.19
N ILE A 43 8.27 0.33 13.28
CA ILE A 43 7.23 0.76 14.22
C ILE A 43 6.73 -0.43 15.04
N ASN A 44 5.97 -0.15 16.10
CA ASN A 44 5.21 -1.16 16.83
C ASN A 44 3.80 -0.66 17.04
N ILE A 45 2.83 -1.52 16.80
CA ILE A 45 1.48 -1.37 17.33
C ILE A 45 1.47 -2.07 18.69
N GLN A 46 1.25 -1.30 19.74
CA GLN A 46 1.18 -1.81 21.09
C GLN A 46 -0.28 -1.87 21.54
N THR A 47 -0.63 -2.98 22.18
CA THR A 47 -1.87 -3.22 22.89
C THR A 47 -1.56 -3.32 24.38
N LYS A 48 -2.55 -3.61 25.22
CA LYS A 48 -2.29 -3.78 26.65
C LYS A 48 -1.32 -4.92 26.94
N ASP A 49 -1.44 -6.01 26.18
CA ASP A 49 -0.74 -7.27 26.45
C ASP A 49 0.27 -7.66 25.36
N PHE A 50 0.20 -7.05 24.17
CA PHE A 50 1.01 -7.44 23.01
C PHE A 50 1.70 -6.27 22.31
N ASN A 51 2.73 -6.61 21.53
CA ASN A 51 3.43 -5.70 20.63
C ASN A 51 3.56 -6.37 19.27
N TYR A 52 3.11 -5.67 18.24
CA TYR A 52 3.18 -6.12 16.85
C TYR A 52 4.21 -5.25 16.13
N PRO A 53 5.41 -5.78 15.80
CA PRO A 53 6.43 -5.03 15.08
C PRO A 53 6.11 -5.00 13.59
N LEU A 54 6.18 -3.83 12.97
CA LEU A 54 6.10 -3.67 11.52
C LEU A 54 7.32 -2.91 11.00
N GLU A 55 7.79 -3.33 9.85
CA GLU A 55 8.73 -2.56 9.04
C GLU A 55 7.95 -1.87 7.92
N THR A 56 8.09 -0.57 7.77
CA THR A 56 7.22 0.21 6.89
C THR A 56 8.03 1.17 6.03
N TYR A 57 7.51 1.53 4.86
CA TYR A 57 7.98 2.75 4.20
C TYR A 57 7.54 3.98 4.99
N LEU A 58 8.34 5.03 4.94
CA LEU A 58 8.06 6.32 5.57
C LEU A 58 7.63 7.33 4.51
N GLY A 59 6.39 7.83 4.63
CA GLY A 59 5.96 9.06 3.99
C GLY A 59 6.16 10.23 4.93
N LYS A 60 6.96 11.22 4.52
CA LYS A 60 7.33 12.40 5.32
C LYS A 60 7.27 13.74 4.56
N ASN A 61 6.86 13.73 3.28
CA ASN A 61 6.68 14.96 2.53
C ASN A 61 5.51 14.89 1.54
N ILE A 62 5.10 16.05 1.01
CA ILE A 62 3.92 16.17 0.14
C ILE A 62 3.96 15.29 -1.10
N ASN A 63 5.15 15.01 -1.65
CA ASN A 63 5.27 14.12 -2.80
C ASN A 63 4.98 12.69 -2.37
N GLU A 64 5.65 12.22 -1.31
CA GLU A 64 5.47 10.88 -0.77
C GLU A 64 4.03 10.62 -0.29
N TYR A 65 3.38 11.61 0.33
CA TYR A 65 1.98 11.52 0.76
C TYR A 65 1.01 11.29 -0.40
N LYS A 66 1.23 11.98 -1.53
CA LYS A 66 0.35 11.88 -2.70
C LYS A 66 0.49 10.55 -3.43
N PHE A 67 1.72 10.03 -3.49
CA PHE A 67 2.01 8.78 -4.20
C PHE A 67 1.76 7.53 -3.36
N GLY A 68 2.04 7.55 -2.05
CA GLY A 68 1.83 6.40 -1.17
C GLY A 68 2.34 5.07 -1.76
N LEU A 69 1.48 4.07 -1.83
CA LEU A 69 1.81 2.74 -2.36
C LEU A 69 1.35 2.51 -3.81
N MET A 70 1.00 3.56 -4.54
CA MET A 70 0.54 3.47 -5.94
C MET A 70 1.56 2.79 -6.85
N CYS A 71 1.06 2.07 -7.84
CA CYS A 71 1.86 1.47 -8.92
C CYS A 71 2.90 0.45 -8.43
N ARG A 72 2.71 -0.10 -7.22
CA ARG A 72 3.50 -1.19 -6.68
C ARG A 72 2.71 -2.48 -6.78
N GLU A 73 3.29 -3.48 -7.42
CA GLU A 73 2.72 -4.83 -7.47
C GLU A 73 2.84 -5.54 -6.14
N ASP A 74 3.94 -5.29 -5.45
CA ASP A 74 4.17 -5.75 -4.09
C ASP A 74 5.12 -4.77 -3.37
N LEU A 75 5.23 -4.97 -2.06
CA LEU A 75 6.21 -4.29 -1.22
C LEU A 75 7.55 -5.03 -1.27
N SER A 76 8.65 -4.32 -0.97
CA SER A 76 9.94 -4.99 -0.77
C SER A 76 9.82 -6.08 0.29
N PRO A 77 10.64 -7.16 0.23
CA PRO A 77 10.67 -8.16 1.28
C PRO A 77 10.87 -7.52 2.66
N ASN A 78 10.09 -7.97 3.65
CA ASN A 78 10.06 -7.44 5.01
C ASN A 78 9.54 -6.00 5.13
N ILE A 79 8.81 -5.47 4.15
CA ILE A 79 8.03 -4.25 4.32
C ILE A 79 6.56 -4.63 4.40
N ASP A 80 5.94 -4.30 5.53
CA ASP A 80 4.57 -4.67 5.88
C ASP A 80 3.55 -3.58 5.51
N GLY A 81 4.02 -2.39 5.10
CA GLY A 81 3.13 -1.27 4.79
C GLY A 81 3.84 0.09 4.69
N MET A 82 3.10 1.15 5.00
CA MET A 82 3.59 2.54 4.96
C MET A 82 3.04 3.36 6.11
N ILE A 83 3.91 4.09 6.81
CA ILE A 83 3.54 5.09 7.82
C ILE A 83 3.68 6.49 7.24
N PHE A 84 2.62 7.29 7.35
CA PHE A 84 2.59 8.70 6.98
C PHE A 84 2.73 9.53 8.26
N GLN A 85 3.77 10.36 8.34
CA GLN A 85 4.01 11.27 9.46
C GLN A 85 3.80 12.71 9.03
N TYR A 86 2.72 13.35 9.47
CA TYR A 86 2.42 14.72 9.07
C TYR A 86 3.03 15.75 10.04
N GLU A 87 3.48 16.89 9.50
CA GLU A 87 3.96 18.02 10.32
C GLU A 87 2.84 18.70 11.12
N GLN A 88 1.58 18.53 10.70
CA GLN A 88 0.39 19.12 11.30
C GLN A 88 -0.72 18.08 11.40
N GLU A 89 -1.65 18.25 12.34
CA GLU A 89 -2.84 17.39 12.42
C GLU A 89 -3.69 17.56 11.16
N GLN A 90 -4.17 16.43 10.64
CA GLN A 90 -5.08 16.33 9.51
C GLN A 90 -6.51 16.14 10.02
N GLU A 91 -7.49 16.67 9.28
CA GLU A 91 -8.92 16.55 9.56
C GLU A 91 -9.66 16.32 8.25
N GLN A 92 -10.54 15.31 8.23
CA GLN A 92 -11.37 14.97 7.05
C GLN A 92 -10.56 14.76 5.75
N LYS A 93 -9.30 14.36 5.87
CA LYS A 93 -8.49 13.91 4.73
C LYS A 93 -8.49 12.39 4.73
N GLY A 94 -9.21 11.83 3.76
CA GLY A 94 -9.27 10.39 3.52
C GLY A 94 -8.08 9.92 2.72
N PHE A 95 -7.91 8.61 2.69
CA PHE A 95 -6.99 7.94 1.79
C PHE A 95 -7.78 7.33 0.65
N TRP A 96 -7.12 7.10 -0.48
CA TRP A 96 -7.70 6.49 -1.66
C TRP A 96 -6.82 5.36 -2.14
N MET A 97 -7.42 4.41 -2.84
CA MET A 97 -6.72 3.23 -3.37
C MET A 97 -6.39 3.39 -4.86
N TYR A 98 -6.41 4.64 -5.36
CA TYR A 98 -6.19 4.95 -6.78
C TYR A 98 -4.84 4.40 -7.23
N LYS A 99 -4.84 3.44 -8.16
CA LYS A 99 -3.63 2.75 -8.66
C LYS A 99 -2.87 1.90 -7.62
N THR A 100 -3.47 1.58 -6.48
CA THR A 100 -2.93 0.61 -5.52
C THR A 100 -3.42 -0.79 -5.88
N TYR A 101 -2.53 -1.78 -5.93
CA TYR A 101 -2.83 -3.11 -6.50
C TYR A 101 -3.13 -4.20 -5.48
N PHE A 102 -2.93 -3.94 -4.19
CA PHE A 102 -3.17 -4.89 -3.11
C PHE A 102 -4.02 -4.28 -2.01
N PRO A 103 -4.82 -5.09 -1.29
CA PRO A 103 -5.68 -4.60 -0.23
C PRO A 103 -4.84 -4.11 0.95
N LEU A 104 -5.31 -3.03 1.56
CA LEU A 104 -4.66 -2.35 2.67
C LEU A 104 -5.65 -2.18 3.82
N THR A 105 -5.14 -2.15 5.04
CA THR A 105 -5.88 -1.65 6.21
C THR A 105 -5.18 -0.41 6.70
N ILE A 106 -5.92 0.70 6.81
CA ILE A 106 -5.41 1.94 7.34
C ILE A 106 -5.83 2.13 8.79
N ILE A 107 -4.89 2.53 9.65
CA ILE A 107 -5.12 2.91 11.04
C ILE A 107 -4.68 4.36 11.23
N TYR A 108 -5.57 5.20 11.73
CA TYR A 108 -5.30 6.61 12.00
C TYR A 108 -4.91 6.79 13.47
N PHE A 109 -3.89 7.61 13.74
CA PHE A 109 -3.40 7.88 15.09
C PHE A 109 -3.37 9.37 15.41
N ASP A 110 -3.81 9.72 16.64
CA ASP A 110 -3.68 11.07 17.17
C ASP A 110 -2.22 11.43 17.52
N LYS A 111 -1.99 12.67 17.96
CA LYS A 111 -0.67 13.17 18.37
C LYS A 111 -0.06 12.48 19.60
N PHE A 112 -0.84 11.70 20.33
CA PHE A 112 -0.40 10.90 21.47
C PHE A 112 -0.20 9.42 21.10
N GLY A 113 -0.36 9.10 19.81
CA GLY A 113 -0.21 7.77 19.26
C GLY A 113 -1.40 6.84 19.53
N ASN A 114 -2.57 7.33 19.95
CA ASN A 114 -3.75 6.47 20.10
C ASN A 114 -4.45 6.27 18.76
N SER A 115 -4.96 5.07 18.49
CA SER A 115 -5.85 4.85 17.36
C SER A 115 -7.12 5.70 17.49
N VAL A 116 -7.54 6.29 16.39
CA VAL A 116 -8.75 7.13 16.30
C VAL A 116 -9.70 6.72 15.19
N GLY A 117 -9.31 5.72 14.40
CA GLY A 117 -10.14 5.08 13.40
C GLY A 117 -9.35 4.04 12.60
N LEU A 118 -10.10 3.14 11.97
CA LEU A 118 -9.56 2.08 11.11
C LEU A 118 -10.46 1.91 9.89
N SER A 119 -9.88 1.57 8.74
CA SER A 119 -10.63 1.18 7.55
C SER A 119 -9.92 0.09 6.77
N SER A 120 -10.65 -0.93 6.33
CA SER A 120 -10.17 -1.89 5.34
C SER A 120 -10.45 -1.32 3.95
N MET A 121 -9.44 -1.28 3.09
CA MET A 121 -9.46 -0.61 1.81
C MET A 121 -9.13 -1.60 0.69
N GLU A 122 -9.97 -1.60 -0.34
CA GLU A 122 -9.82 -2.48 -1.50
C GLU A 122 -9.07 -1.80 -2.65
N PRO A 123 -8.29 -2.53 -3.46
CA PRO A 123 -7.61 -1.99 -4.64
C PRO A 123 -8.56 -1.24 -5.57
N CYS A 124 -8.21 0.00 -5.93
CA CYS A 124 -8.91 0.73 -6.98
C CYS A 124 -8.04 0.73 -8.24
N THR A 125 -8.21 -0.32 -9.04
CA THR A 125 -7.59 -0.45 -10.37
C THR A 125 -8.56 -0.05 -11.47
N ARG A 126 -8.01 0.30 -12.63
CA ARG A 126 -8.80 0.69 -13.79
C ARG A 126 -9.57 -0.51 -14.34
N LYS A 127 -10.88 -0.35 -14.53
CA LYS A 127 -11.73 -1.38 -15.13
C LYS A 127 -11.56 -1.45 -16.64
N ILE A 128 -11.87 -2.61 -17.23
CA ILE A 128 -11.88 -2.79 -18.69
C ILE A 128 -12.81 -1.75 -19.33
N LEU A 129 -12.31 -1.03 -20.35
CA LEU A 129 -12.99 0.05 -21.08
C LEU A 129 -13.30 1.32 -20.26
N GLU A 130 -12.84 1.42 -19.01
CA GLU A 130 -12.96 2.64 -18.21
C GLU A 130 -12.03 3.74 -18.77
N THR A 131 -12.49 4.98 -18.88
CA THR A 131 -11.61 6.11 -19.25
C THR A 131 -10.74 6.52 -18.06
N LYS A 132 -9.59 7.17 -18.29
CA LYS A 132 -8.71 7.62 -17.21
C LYS A 132 -9.43 8.53 -16.20
N ASN A 133 -10.21 9.49 -16.70
CA ASN A 133 -10.97 10.40 -15.81
C ASN A 133 -12.03 9.63 -15.00
N ARG A 134 -12.77 8.70 -15.63
CA ARG A 134 -13.78 7.93 -14.91
C ARG A 134 -13.16 7.06 -13.82
N PHE A 135 -12.00 6.48 -14.10
CA PHE A 135 -11.22 5.71 -13.14
C PHE A 135 -10.84 6.55 -11.92
N GLU A 136 -10.24 7.73 -12.15
CA GLU A 136 -9.86 8.65 -11.07
C GLU A 136 -11.07 9.12 -10.25
N PHE A 137 -12.16 9.54 -10.90
CA PHE A 137 -13.38 9.97 -10.20
C PHE A 137 -14.01 8.87 -9.36
N ARG A 138 -14.03 7.62 -9.87
CA ARG A 138 -14.55 6.49 -9.11
C ARG A 138 -13.69 6.21 -7.87
N CYS A 139 -12.37 6.19 -8.00
CA CYS A 139 -11.51 5.97 -6.84
C CYS A 139 -11.61 7.11 -5.81
N LEU A 140 -11.85 8.34 -6.27
CA LEU A 140 -12.14 9.48 -5.39
C LEU A 140 -13.48 9.29 -4.67
N GLU A 141 -14.53 8.83 -5.36
CA GLU A 141 -15.83 8.53 -4.74
C GLU A 141 -15.69 7.41 -3.68
N GLU A 142 -15.00 6.32 -4.01
CA GLU A 142 -14.71 5.22 -3.08
C GLU A 142 -13.89 5.69 -1.85
N SER A 143 -13.04 6.72 -1.99
CA SER A 143 -12.24 7.24 -0.88
C SER A 143 -13.05 7.86 0.27
N TYR A 144 -14.29 8.29 0.01
CA TYR A 144 -15.15 8.87 1.04
C TYR A 144 -15.56 7.84 2.10
N ASP A 145 -15.52 6.55 1.77
CA ASP A 145 -15.78 5.46 2.72
C ASP A 145 -14.65 5.26 3.73
N TYR A 146 -13.47 5.86 3.48
CA TYR A 146 -12.27 5.74 4.31
C TYR A 146 -11.96 7.04 5.09
N LEU A 147 -12.94 7.94 5.25
CA LEU A 147 -12.71 9.19 5.95
C LEU A 147 -12.59 8.98 7.47
N PRO A 148 -11.50 9.46 8.10
CA PRO A 148 -11.40 9.43 9.55
C PRO A 148 -12.38 10.42 10.17
N THR A 149 -13.03 10.01 11.26
CA THR A 149 -14.00 10.84 12.00
C THR A 149 -13.36 11.79 13.01
N LYS A 150 -12.06 11.60 13.29
CA LYS A 150 -11.27 12.36 14.26
C LYS A 150 -9.99 12.88 13.61
N LYS A 151 -9.40 13.91 14.22
CA LYS A 151 -8.09 14.42 13.84
C LYS A 151 -7.02 13.37 14.08
N TYR A 152 -6.05 13.31 13.17
CA TYR A 152 -4.92 12.40 13.24
C TYR A 152 -3.64 13.12 12.79
N ILE A 153 -2.48 12.65 13.25
CA ILE A 153 -1.17 13.16 12.81
C ILE A 153 -0.32 12.07 12.15
N ASN A 154 -0.66 10.81 12.38
CA ASN A 154 -0.07 9.67 11.69
C ASN A 154 -1.15 8.79 11.09
N ALA A 155 -0.86 8.18 9.94
CA ALA A 155 -1.69 7.15 9.35
C ALA A 155 -0.81 5.97 8.94
N LEU A 156 -1.22 4.76 9.30
CA LEU A 156 -0.49 3.53 9.00
C LEU A 156 -1.31 2.70 8.02
N GLU A 157 -0.84 2.56 6.79
CA GLU A 157 -1.31 1.55 5.85
C GLU A 157 -0.56 0.24 6.13
N ILE A 158 -1.29 -0.85 6.32
CA ILE A 158 -0.77 -2.21 6.51
C ILE A 158 -1.26 -3.06 5.35
N LYS A 159 -0.36 -3.80 4.70
CA LYS A 159 -0.74 -4.76 3.66
C LYS A 159 -1.53 -5.92 4.29
N ASN A 160 -2.63 -6.31 3.67
CA ASN A 160 -3.57 -7.24 4.32
C ASN A 160 -3.05 -8.68 4.51
N ASP A 161 -1.90 -9.04 3.95
CA ASP A 161 -1.23 -10.33 4.21
C ASP A 161 -0.28 -10.29 5.41
N TYR A 162 -0.19 -9.17 6.12
CA TYR A 162 0.54 -9.08 7.37
C TYR A 162 -0.01 -10.05 8.42
N LYS A 163 0.87 -10.91 8.96
CA LYS A 163 0.53 -12.07 9.78
C LYS A 163 -0.30 -11.80 11.05
N TYR A 164 -0.28 -10.57 11.59
CA TYR A 164 -1.01 -10.22 12.82
C TYR A 164 -2.19 -9.27 12.56
N LEU A 165 -2.53 -9.00 11.30
CA LEU A 165 -3.51 -7.97 10.97
C LEU A 165 -4.89 -8.26 11.57
N GLU A 166 -5.40 -9.50 11.44
CA GLU A 166 -6.71 -9.88 11.98
C GLU A 166 -6.78 -9.72 13.50
N GLU A 167 -5.68 -10.02 14.19
CA GLU A 167 -5.56 -9.84 15.65
C GLU A 167 -5.60 -8.35 16.02
N ILE A 168 -4.86 -7.50 15.30
CA ILE A 168 -4.86 -6.04 15.47
C ILE A 168 -6.26 -5.47 15.25
N ILE A 169 -6.95 -5.86 14.17
CA ILE A 169 -8.32 -5.40 13.85
C ILE A 169 -9.30 -5.83 14.93
N SER A 170 -9.16 -7.05 15.47
CA SER A 170 -10.01 -7.52 16.56
C SER A 170 -9.80 -6.70 17.82
N LEU A 171 -8.55 -6.43 18.20
CA LEU A 171 -8.22 -5.70 19.42
C LEU A 171 -8.59 -4.21 19.36
N GLU A 172 -8.53 -3.58 18.18
CA GLU A 172 -8.95 -2.17 18.01
C GLU A 172 -10.41 -1.93 18.38
N LYS A 173 -11.26 -2.96 18.22
CA LYS A 173 -12.68 -2.91 18.62
C LYS A 173 -12.88 -2.98 20.14
N GLU A 174 -11.89 -3.47 20.88
CA GLU A 174 -11.94 -3.73 22.32
C GLU A 174 -11.15 -2.68 23.11
N GLU A 175 -10.06 -2.16 22.55
CA GLU A 175 -9.18 -1.17 23.17
C GLU A 175 -8.47 -0.26 22.16
N ASN A 176 -7.92 0.86 22.67
CA ASN A 176 -7.12 1.74 21.83
C ASN A 176 -5.75 1.12 21.56
N LEU A 177 -5.40 1.05 20.27
CA LEU A 177 -4.04 0.71 19.85
C LEU A 177 -3.10 1.89 20.09
N ARG A 178 -1.83 1.61 20.38
CA ARG A 178 -0.78 2.61 20.55
C ARG A 178 0.27 2.47 19.45
N LEU A 179 0.51 3.54 18.70
CA LEU A 179 1.63 3.63 17.76
C LEU A 179 2.91 4.03 18.50
N ILE A 180 3.93 3.17 18.39
CA ILE A 180 5.28 3.44 18.89
C ILE A 180 6.25 3.45 17.71
N ILE A 181 6.87 4.61 17.47
CA ILE A 181 7.86 4.80 16.40
C ILE A 181 9.24 4.70 17.02
N LYS A 182 10.07 3.76 16.53
CA LYS A 182 11.44 3.61 17.02
C LYS A 182 12.33 4.63 16.31
N ASN A 183 12.93 5.53 17.07
CA ASN A 183 13.97 6.45 16.61
C ASN A 183 15.33 5.77 16.56
#